data_AF-A0A521KQ65-F1
#
_entry.id   AF-A0A521KQ65-F1
#
_cell.length_a   1.000
_cell.length_b   1.000
_cell.length_c   1.000
_cell.angle_alpha   90.00
_cell.angle_beta   90.00
_cell.angle_gamma   90.00
#
_symmetry.space_group_name_H-M   'P 1'
#
loop_
_entity.id
_entity.type
_entity.pdbx_description
1 polymer ?
#
loop_
_entity_poly.entity_id
_entity_poly.type
_entity_poly.pdbx_seq_one_letter_code
_entity_poly.pdbx_strand_id
1 'polypeptide(L)'
;MEQQQEEEVAGRVIFGGGGALALGLLLAAPTCGRPSPNVQAAGAPARVAEVAAAPAVVSGASAPADELAALREQLAARDAEIRRLKHELGIEQQRRYDREVTWLEYNRWLARLPLGEQGKNLVFPLDPSLIPPESQPSFAPASKPAPAPPAPEAVRAGELASRMNALLWSDGIRDLSVLDGGRVGPDLEHPAWIGPVLLRRVDGDGRLAGSLVADRMRLECSRAARTVTIVLEGGYEQVDGARTEFEPIGRRILLPLVDPDRWLEGCPDLFAADQQLSRRDDGLWDKPRVRAALNRLLAEDAAHGYWQVKDIGGIRGAELRDVQLLALDRAGRMQRLAFCDTLTLRASASGVELALRDGAVVRDGRKAPFPEGRMRIVLPHASAAEFAAARIPGFAEPDLLPGVAADAEAAAPAAADEAQR
;
A
#
# COMPACT_ATOMS: atom_id res chain seq x y z
N MET A 1 35.45 -51.46 5.24
CA MET A 1 36.76 -51.73 4.63
C MET A 1 36.52 -52.73 3.51
N GLU A 2 36.15 -52.22 2.35
CA GLU A 2 36.17 -52.95 1.07
C GLU A 2 36.43 -51.88 0.02
N GLN A 3 37.61 -52.01 -0.58
CA GLN A 3 38.24 -51.10 -1.54
C GLN A 3 37.57 -51.25 -2.91
N GLN A 4 37.25 -50.13 -3.56
CA GLN A 4 37.89 -49.65 -4.80
C GLN A 4 37.92 -50.67 -5.95
N GLN A 5 37.12 -50.41 -7.00
CA GLN A 5 37.57 -50.28 -8.40
C GLN A 5 36.35 -50.18 -9.33
N GLU A 6 36.31 -49.12 -10.14
CA GLU A 6 35.73 -48.98 -11.50
C GLU A 6 35.69 -47.46 -11.79
N GLU A 7 36.78 -46.88 -12.32
CA GLU A 7 37.00 -46.64 -13.77
C GLU A 7 35.82 -45.90 -14.43
N GLU A 8 35.92 -44.59 -14.60
CA GLU A 8 36.61 -43.90 -15.71
C GLU A 8 35.90 -44.10 -17.07
N VAL A 9 34.94 -43.22 -17.37
CA VAL A 9 34.60 -42.89 -18.76
C VAL A 9 34.64 -41.37 -18.93
N ALA A 10 35.69 -40.95 -19.63
CA ALA A 10 35.92 -39.60 -20.09
C ALA A 10 34.87 -39.16 -21.12
N GLY A 11 34.18 -38.07 -20.82
CA GLY A 11 33.29 -37.35 -21.74
C GLY A 11 33.79 -35.92 -21.97
N ARG A 12 34.69 -35.79 -22.94
CA ARG A 12 35.27 -34.55 -23.47
C ARG A 12 34.18 -33.65 -24.04
N VAL A 13 33.90 -32.49 -23.42
CA VAL A 13 33.15 -31.40 -24.06
C VAL A 13 33.94 -30.09 -23.97
N ILE A 14 34.00 -29.47 -25.13
CA ILE A 14 34.81 -28.35 -25.59
C ILE A 14 34.47 -27.06 -24.81
N PHE A 15 35.48 -26.44 -24.20
CA PHE A 15 35.41 -25.05 -23.75
C PHE A 15 35.41 -24.12 -24.97
N GLY A 16 34.23 -23.63 -25.34
CA GLY A 16 34.06 -22.52 -26.27
C GLY A 16 34.18 -21.19 -25.52
N GLY A 17 35.20 -20.41 -25.85
CA GLY A 17 35.42 -19.08 -25.31
C GLY A 17 34.30 -18.11 -25.67
N GLY A 18 33.99 -17.21 -24.74
CA GLY A 18 33.01 -16.15 -24.92
C GLY A 18 33.32 -14.97 -24.00
N GLY A 19 34.06 -14.00 -24.56
CA GLY A 19 34.07 -12.57 -24.22
C GLY A 19 33.88 -12.12 -22.77
N ALA A 20 34.99 -11.86 -22.08
CA ALA A 20 35.01 -10.93 -20.96
C ALA A 20 34.74 -9.50 -21.47
N LEU A 21 33.49 -9.03 -21.37
CA LEU A 21 33.19 -7.60 -21.43
C LEU A 21 33.54 -6.98 -20.07
N ALA A 22 34.72 -6.37 -20.01
CA ALA A 22 35.14 -5.52 -18.92
C ALA A 22 34.27 -4.24 -18.94
N LEU A 23 33.23 -4.21 -18.11
CA LEU A 23 32.53 -2.96 -17.79
C LEU A 23 33.36 -2.24 -16.72
N GLY A 24 34.17 -1.28 -17.16
CA GLY A 24 34.92 -0.39 -16.28
C GLY A 24 33.97 0.51 -15.49
N LEU A 25 33.77 0.19 -14.21
CA LEU A 25 33.08 1.06 -13.27
C LEU A 25 34.06 2.15 -12.81
N LEU A 26 33.98 3.32 -13.44
CA LEU A 26 34.67 4.54 -13.03
C LEU A 26 34.00 5.08 -11.76
N LEU A 27 34.52 4.69 -10.60
CA LEU A 27 34.19 5.30 -9.30
C LEU A 27 34.85 6.67 -9.22
N ALA A 28 34.13 7.71 -9.65
CA ALA A 28 34.47 9.09 -9.31
C ALA A 28 34.04 9.36 -7.86
N ALA A 29 35.01 9.45 -6.96
CA ALA A 29 34.81 9.91 -5.59
C ALA A 29 34.56 11.43 -5.59
N PRO A 30 33.45 11.95 -5.05
CA PRO A 30 33.34 13.37 -4.77
C PRO A 30 34.16 13.70 -3.52
N THR A 31 35.25 14.43 -3.73
CA THR A 31 36.04 15.08 -2.70
C THR A 31 35.15 16.03 -1.90
N CYS A 32 34.98 15.76 -0.59
CA CYS A 32 34.37 16.70 0.35
C CYS A 32 35.25 17.96 0.47
N GLY A 33 34.87 19.01 -0.25
CA GLY A 33 35.37 20.36 -0.03
C GLY A 33 34.73 20.97 1.23
N ARG A 34 35.51 21.06 2.31
CA ARG A 34 35.25 21.98 3.43
C ARG A 34 35.63 23.40 3.00
N PRO A 35 34.74 24.39 3.14
CA PRO A 35 35.17 25.75 3.41
C PRO A 35 35.00 26.09 4.89
N SER A 36 36.04 26.76 5.40
CA SER A 36 36.25 27.27 6.75
C SER A 36 35.13 28.17 7.29
N PRO A 37 34.89 28.20 8.62
CA PRO A 37 34.20 29.32 9.25
C PRO A 37 35.20 30.43 9.58
N ASN A 38 34.95 31.63 9.03
CA ASN A 38 35.67 32.84 9.41
C ASN A 38 34.86 33.64 10.45
N VAL A 39 35.39 33.65 11.67
CA VAL A 39 35.50 34.73 12.67
C VAL A 39 34.59 35.97 12.52
N GLN A 40 33.79 36.23 13.57
CA GLN A 40 33.71 37.49 14.34
C GLN A 40 32.70 37.28 15.51
N ALA A 41 33.13 37.19 16.77
CA ALA A 41 33.53 38.27 17.69
C ALA A 41 32.35 38.94 18.44
N ALA A 42 32.03 38.41 19.62
CA ALA A 42 31.50 39.08 20.82
C ALA A 42 31.52 38.00 21.93
N GLY A 43 32.12 38.13 23.11
CA GLY A 43 32.39 39.29 23.95
C GLY A 43 31.69 39.07 25.29
N ALA A 44 32.30 38.33 26.23
CA ALA A 44 32.10 38.42 27.69
C ALA A 44 32.88 37.32 28.44
N PRO A 45 33.69 37.66 29.47
CA PRO A 45 34.37 36.68 30.31
C PRO A 45 33.54 36.37 31.57
N ALA A 46 33.14 35.11 31.76
CA ALA A 46 32.53 34.65 33.00
C ALA A 46 33.23 33.39 33.53
N ARG A 47 34.10 33.65 34.51
CA ARG A 47 34.43 32.84 35.69
C ARG A 47 34.47 31.31 35.51
N VAL A 48 35.71 30.84 35.48
CA VAL A 48 36.17 29.53 35.92
C VAL A 48 35.58 29.21 37.30
N ALA A 49 34.67 28.24 37.35
CA ALA A 49 34.33 27.50 38.56
C ALA A 49 34.72 26.04 38.31
N GLU A 50 35.94 25.75 38.72
CA GLU A 50 36.53 24.42 38.80
C GLU A 50 35.76 23.60 39.84
N VAL A 51 34.89 22.71 39.38
CA VAL A 51 34.30 21.64 40.21
C VAL A 51 34.88 20.33 39.70
N ALA A 52 36.07 20.03 40.23
CA ALA A 52 36.66 18.71 40.19
C ALA A 52 35.85 17.79 41.12
N ALA A 53 34.96 17.00 40.54
CA ALA A 53 34.39 15.82 41.17
C ALA A 53 34.61 14.64 40.23
N ALA A 54 35.75 13.97 40.43
CA ALA A 54 36.06 12.71 39.79
C ALA A 54 34.95 11.68 40.11
N PRO A 55 34.32 11.04 39.11
CA PRO A 55 33.53 9.85 39.39
C PRO A 55 34.50 8.77 39.84
N ALA A 56 34.27 8.28 41.06
CA ALA A 56 34.94 7.11 41.61
C ALA A 56 34.90 5.99 40.57
N VAL A 57 36.09 5.58 40.13
CA VAL A 57 36.31 4.39 39.33
C VAL A 57 35.84 3.21 40.17
N VAL A 58 34.61 2.76 39.94
CA VAL A 58 34.11 1.49 40.45
C VAL A 58 34.85 0.39 39.67
N SER A 59 36.07 0.13 40.14
CA SER A 59 36.86 -1.03 39.79
C SER A 59 36.24 -2.22 40.52
N GLY A 60 35.59 -3.12 39.80
CA GLY A 60 35.10 -4.37 40.38
C GLY A 60 33.82 -4.92 39.75
N ALA A 61 33.89 -5.39 38.51
CA ALA A 61 33.06 -6.50 38.08
C ALA A 61 33.77 -7.25 36.95
N SER A 62 34.44 -8.34 37.32
CA SER A 62 34.98 -9.36 36.41
C SER A 62 33.84 -10.17 35.74
N ALA A 63 32.87 -9.48 35.16
CA ALA A 63 31.80 -10.04 34.33
C ALA A 63 31.91 -9.79 32.80
N PRO A 64 32.98 -9.20 32.20
CA PRO A 64 32.96 -8.94 30.76
C PRO A 64 33.39 -10.13 29.88
N ALA A 65 34.08 -11.14 30.43
CA ALA A 65 34.62 -12.23 29.61
C ALA A 65 33.53 -13.21 29.16
N ASP A 66 32.65 -13.61 30.07
CA ASP A 66 31.58 -14.59 29.78
C ASP A 66 30.48 -13.97 28.89
N GLU A 67 30.15 -12.69 29.10
CA GLU A 67 29.20 -11.97 28.24
C GLU A 67 29.74 -11.76 26.82
N LEU A 68 31.03 -11.45 26.67
CA LEU A 68 31.67 -11.37 25.36
C LEU A 68 31.74 -12.74 24.66
N ALA A 69 31.94 -13.82 25.41
CA ALA A 69 31.91 -15.18 24.85
C ALA A 69 30.50 -15.54 24.34
N ALA A 70 29.46 -15.27 25.14
CA ALA A 70 28.06 -15.50 24.76
C ALA A 70 27.64 -14.67 23.53
N LEU A 71 28.03 -13.39 23.46
CA LEU A 71 27.75 -12.53 22.29
C LEU A 71 28.46 -13.03 21.02
N ARG A 72 29.70 -13.53 21.13
CA ARG A 72 30.43 -14.11 20.00
C ARG A 72 29.75 -15.38 19.49
N GLU A 73 29.25 -16.23 20.38
CA GLU A 73 28.50 -17.42 20.02
C GLU A 73 27.17 -17.06 19.32
N GLN A 74 26.44 -16.07 19.85
CA GLN A 74 25.22 -15.57 19.22
C GLN A 74 25.46 -14.99 17.83
N LEU A 75 26.53 -14.20 17.64
CA LEU A 75 26.90 -13.67 16.33
C LEU A 75 27.26 -14.80 15.34
N ALA A 76 28.04 -15.79 15.79
CA ALA A 76 28.39 -16.94 14.95
C ALA A 76 27.14 -17.75 14.53
N ALA A 77 26.18 -17.92 15.43
CA ALA A 77 24.91 -18.58 15.14
C ALA A 77 24.05 -17.78 14.14
N ARG A 78 23.98 -16.46 14.29
CA ARG A 78 23.26 -15.58 13.35
C ARG A 78 23.91 -15.56 11.97
N ASP A 79 25.23 -15.55 11.90
CA ASP A 79 25.97 -15.63 10.64
C ASP A 79 25.75 -16.98 9.94
N ALA A 80 25.66 -18.08 10.70
CA ALA A 80 25.31 -19.39 10.16
C ALA A 80 23.89 -19.40 9.58
N GLU A 81 22.92 -18.81 10.29
CA GLU A 81 21.54 -18.69 9.80
C GLU A 81 21.46 -17.82 8.53
N ILE A 82 22.16 -16.69 8.49
CA ILE A 82 22.23 -15.82 7.30
C ILE A 82 22.83 -16.58 6.11
N ARG A 83 23.88 -17.39 6.31
CA ARG A 83 24.45 -18.23 5.25
C ARG A 83 23.45 -19.28 4.77
N ARG A 84 22.70 -19.92 5.67
CA ARG A 84 21.65 -20.90 5.30
C ARG A 84 20.55 -20.25 4.46
N LEU A 85 20.00 -19.12 4.92
CA LEU A 85 18.93 -18.40 4.22
C LEU A 85 19.40 -17.87 2.86
N LYS A 86 20.64 -17.39 2.75
CA LYS A 86 21.22 -16.98 1.45
C LYS A 86 21.34 -18.15 0.49
N HIS A 87 21.70 -19.33 0.99
CA HIS A 87 21.78 -20.55 0.17
C HIS A 87 20.39 -21.00 -0.30
N GLU A 88 19.41 -21.04 0.61
CA GLU A 88 18.00 -21.34 0.28
C GLU A 88 17.43 -20.36 -0.75
N LEU A 89 17.68 -19.06 -0.59
CA LEU A 89 17.29 -18.03 -1.55
C LEU A 89 17.93 -18.26 -2.93
N GLY A 90 19.20 -18.64 -2.98
CA GLY A 90 19.89 -18.99 -4.22
C GLY A 90 19.26 -20.19 -4.93
N ILE A 91 18.86 -21.23 -4.19
CA ILE A 91 18.15 -22.39 -4.73
C ILE A 91 16.79 -21.98 -5.33
N GLU A 92 16.01 -21.16 -4.61
CA GLU A 92 14.71 -20.70 -5.12
C GLU A 92 14.83 -19.77 -6.33
N GLN A 93 15.85 -18.90 -6.35
CA GLN A 93 16.15 -18.08 -7.52
C GLN A 93 16.50 -18.95 -8.74
N GLN A 94 17.31 -19.99 -8.56
CA GLN A 94 17.65 -20.92 -9.63
C GLN A 94 16.41 -21.66 -10.14
N ARG A 95 15.57 -22.17 -9.23
CA ARG A 95 14.31 -22.84 -9.60
C ARG A 95 13.38 -21.92 -10.39
N ARG A 96 13.29 -20.65 -10.01
CA ARG A 96 12.52 -19.64 -10.75
C ARG A 96 13.10 -19.42 -12.14
N TYR A 97 14.42 -19.26 -12.24
CA TYR A 97 15.12 -19.09 -13.52
C TYR A 97 14.87 -20.29 -14.44
N ASP A 98 14.99 -21.52 -13.93
CA ASP A 98 14.75 -22.75 -14.70
C ASP A 98 13.30 -22.85 -15.20
N ARG A 99 12.32 -22.42 -14.40
CA ARG A 99 10.90 -22.32 -14.82
C ARG A 99 10.70 -21.27 -15.91
N GLU A 100 11.33 -20.10 -15.78
CA GLU A 100 11.26 -19.04 -16.78
C GLU A 100 11.88 -19.48 -18.11
N VAL A 101 13.03 -20.17 -18.08
CA VAL A 101 13.65 -20.77 -19.27
C VAL A 101 12.75 -21.81 -19.90
N THR A 102 12.21 -22.75 -19.11
CA THR A 102 11.29 -23.80 -19.60
C THR A 102 10.05 -23.19 -20.26
N TRP A 103 9.48 -22.14 -19.66
CA TRP A 103 8.33 -21.44 -20.21
C TRP A 103 8.66 -20.70 -21.53
N LEU A 104 9.83 -20.07 -21.63
CA LEU A 104 10.30 -19.44 -22.87
C LEU A 104 10.55 -20.47 -23.98
N GLU A 105 11.11 -21.63 -23.64
CA GLU A 105 11.29 -22.74 -24.59
C GLU A 105 9.96 -23.28 -25.08
N TYR A 106 9.00 -23.49 -24.17
CA TYR A 106 7.64 -23.90 -24.53
C TYR A 106 6.97 -22.90 -25.48
N ASN A 107 7.06 -21.59 -25.21
CA ASN A 107 6.52 -20.56 -26.10
C ASN A 107 7.23 -20.50 -27.45
N ARG A 108 8.56 -20.67 -27.46
CA ARG A 108 9.32 -20.75 -28.71
C ARG A 108 8.91 -21.99 -29.51
N TRP A 109 8.59 -23.11 -28.85
CA TRP A 109 8.06 -24.29 -29.50
C TRP A 109 6.66 -24.05 -30.06
N LEU A 110 5.76 -23.43 -29.29
CA LEU A 110 4.42 -23.03 -29.76
C LEU A 110 4.50 -22.09 -30.98
N ALA A 111 5.40 -21.11 -30.97
CA ALA A 111 5.58 -20.19 -32.10
C ALA A 111 6.18 -20.86 -33.34
N ARG A 112 6.87 -22.00 -33.19
CA ARG A 112 7.42 -22.80 -34.28
C ARG A 112 6.46 -23.85 -34.80
N LEU A 113 5.36 -24.14 -34.10
CA LEU A 113 4.30 -24.97 -34.66
C LEU A 113 3.85 -24.29 -35.95
N PRO A 114 3.89 -24.99 -37.11
CA PRO A 114 3.42 -24.44 -38.36
C PRO A 114 1.91 -24.29 -38.29
N LEU A 115 1.46 -23.19 -37.69
CA LEU A 115 0.16 -22.60 -37.95
C LEU A 115 0.21 -22.12 -39.40
N GLY A 116 0.16 -23.04 -40.36
CA GLY A 116 0.02 -22.69 -41.78
C GLY A 116 -1.24 -21.84 -41.97
N GLU A 117 -1.51 -21.35 -43.19
CA GLU A 117 -2.74 -20.59 -43.47
C GLU A 117 -4.05 -21.33 -43.11
N GLN A 118 -3.99 -22.64 -42.84
CA GLN A 118 -5.07 -23.45 -42.28
C GLN A 118 -5.41 -23.15 -40.80
N GLY A 119 -4.53 -22.47 -40.04
CA GLY A 119 -4.75 -22.12 -38.64
C GLY A 119 -5.87 -21.09 -38.40
N LYS A 120 -6.33 -20.39 -39.44
CA LYS A 120 -7.53 -19.54 -39.37
C LYS A 120 -8.83 -20.34 -39.37
N ASN A 121 -8.78 -21.62 -39.73
CA ASN A 121 -9.91 -22.55 -39.76
C ASN A 121 -9.59 -23.87 -39.02
N LEU A 122 -8.94 -23.78 -37.84
CA LEU A 122 -8.91 -24.90 -36.91
C LEU A 122 -10.30 -25.07 -36.27
N VAL A 123 -11.28 -25.47 -37.09
CA VAL A 123 -12.41 -26.26 -36.63
C VAL A 123 -11.79 -27.60 -36.27
N PHE A 124 -11.73 -27.93 -34.98
CA PHE A 124 -11.37 -29.28 -34.56
C PHE A 124 -12.20 -30.25 -35.40
N PRO A 125 -11.59 -31.18 -36.16
CA PRO A 125 -12.33 -32.22 -36.84
C PRO A 125 -12.81 -33.18 -35.76
N LEU A 126 -13.85 -32.79 -35.03
CA LEU A 126 -14.82 -33.73 -34.53
C LEU A 126 -15.41 -34.32 -35.81
N ASP A 127 -14.88 -35.48 -36.22
CA ASP A 127 -15.46 -36.27 -37.28
C ASP A 127 -16.94 -36.49 -36.91
N PRO A 128 -17.89 -35.84 -37.61
CA PRO A 128 -19.29 -35.91 -37.26
C PRO A 128 -19.84 -37.34 -37.46
N SER A 129 -19.10 -38.23 -38.11
CA SER A 129 -19.44 -39.65 -38.22
C SER A 129 -19.14 -40.47 -36.96
N LEU A 130 -18.31 -39.96 -36.04
CA LEU A 130 -18.06 -40.58 -34.73
C LEU A 130 -19.12 -40.19 -33.68
N ILE A 131 -20.04 -39.28 -34.01
CA ILE A 131 -21.23 -39.01 -33.22
C ILE A 131 -22.31 -39.97 -33.72
N PRO A 132 -22.72 -40.98 -32.92
CA PRO A 132 -23.80 -41.88 -33.32
C PRO A 132 -25.04 -41.07 -33.74
N PRO A 133 -25.66 -41.33 -34.90
CA PRO A 133 -26.83 -40.58 -35.37
C PRO A 133 -28.09 -40.82 -34.52
N GLU A 134 -28.03 -41.70 -33.53
CA GLU A 134 -29.13 -41.96 -32.61
C GLU A 134 -28.97 -41.10 -31.36
N SER A 135 -29.92 -40.20 -31.13
CA SER A 135 -30.07 -39.32 -29.95
C SER A 135 -29.49 -37.90 -30.06
N GLN A 136 -29.56 -37.26 -31.23
CA GLN A 136 -29.79 -35.81 -31.21
C GLN A 136 -31.30 -35.60 -30.99
N PRO A 137 -31.77 -35.30 -29.77
CA PRO A 137 -33.13 -34.81 -29.60
C PRO A 137 -33.33 -33.67 -30.60
N SER A 138 -34.37 -33.79 -31.43
CA SER A 138 -34.80 -32.74 -32.35
C SER A 138 -35.25 -31.54 -31.52
N PHE A 139 -34.28 -30.75 -31.06
CA PHE A 139 -34.51 -29.37 -30.70
C PHE A 139 -34.64 -28.65 -32.03
N ALA A 140 -35.86 -28.63 -32.58
CA ALA A 140 -36.24 -27.51 -33.43
C ALA A 140 -35.74 -26.25 -32.69
N PRO A 141 -34.89 -25.40 -33.30
CA PRO A 141 -34.39 -24.21 -32.64
C PRO A 141 -35.62 -23.36 -32.36
N ALA A 142 -36.20 -23.52 -31.17
CA ALA A 142 -37.16 -22.59 -30.62
C ALA A 142 -36.42 -21.26 -30.74
N SER A 143 -36.93 -20.38 -31.60
CA SER A 143 -36.34 -19.10 -31.91
C SER A 143 -36.20 -18.36 -30.59
N LYS A 144 -35.06 -18.56 -29.92
CA LYS A 144 -34.76 -17.96 -28.64
C LYS A 144 -34.79 -16.48 -28.96
N PRO A 145 -35.75 -15.71 -28.40
CA PRO A 145 -35.87 -14.30 -28.72
C PRO A 145 -34.49 -13.69 -28.54
N ALA A 146 -34.07 -12.90 -29.53
CA ALA A 146 -32.76 -12.25 -29.51
C ALA A 146 -32.60 -11.59 -28.13
N PRO A 147 -31.47 -11.82 -27.43
CA PRO A 147 -31.27 -11.26 -26.11
C PRO A 147 -31.48 -9.76 -26.19
N ALA A 148 -32.32 -9.23 -25.29
CA ALA A 148 -32.55 -7.80 -25.21
C ALA A 148 -31.20 -7.08 -25.05
N PRO A 149 -31.01 -5.90 -25.66
CA PRO A 149 -29.80 -5.13 -25.47
C PRO A 149 -29.56 -4.90 -23.97
N PRO A 150 -28.30 -4.97 -23.50
CA PRO A 150 -27.99 -4.79 -22.09
C PRO A 150 -28.42 -3.39 -21.64
N ALA A 151 -28.90 -3.30 -20.39
CA ALA A 151 -29.25 -2.02 -19.80
C ALA A 151 -27.99 -1.12 -19.72
N PRO A 152 -28.12 0.22 -19.84
CA PRO A 152 -26.96 1.12 -19.82
C PRO A 152 -26.13 1.00 -18.52
N GLU A 153 -26.78 0.72 -17.39
CA GLU A 153 -26.13 0.45 -16.09
C GLU A 153 -25.20 -0.76 -16.13
N ALA A 154 -25.60 -1.83 -16.85
CA ALA A 154 -24.79 -3.04 -16.99
C ALA A 154 -23.59 -2.81 -17.92
N VAL A 155 -23.79 -2.03 -18.99
CA VAL A 155 -22.67 -1.61 -19.87
C VAL A 155 -21.65 -0.81 -19.07
N ARG A 156 -22.10 0.17 -18.27
CA ARG A 156 -21.21 0.97 -17.42
C ARG A 156 -20.48 0.13 -16.37
N ALA A 157 -21.17 -0.82 -15.73
CA ALA A 157 -20.54 -1.72 -14.78
C ALA A 157 -19.46 -2.59 -15.44
N GLY A 158 -19.69 -3.06 -16.67
CA GLY A 158 -18.68 -3.77 -17.46
C GLY A 158 -17.46 -2.93 -17.83
N GLU A 159 -17.66 -1.64 -18.14
CA GLU A 159 -16.56 -0.68 -18.34
C GLU A 159 -15.74 -0.49 -17.08
N LEU A 160 -16.39 -0.27 -15.93
CA LEU A 160 -15.74 -0.10 -14.63
C LEU A 160 -14.95 -1.35 -14.23
N ALA A 161 -15.52 -2.55 -14.41
CA ALA A 161 -14.82 -3.81 -14.17
C ALA A 161 -13.57 -3.95 -15.06
N SER A 162 -13.67 -3.58 -16.33
CA SER A 162 -12.55 -3.61 -17.27
C SER A 162 -11.43 -2.63 -16.88
N ARG A 163 -11.79 -1.40 -16.49
CA ARG A 163 -10.82 -0.40 -16.00
C ARG A 163 -10.16 -0.85 -14.71
N MET A 164 -10.91 -1.42 -13.79
CA MET A 164 -10.35 -1.92 -12.53
C MET A 164 -9.38 -3.08 -12.76
N ASN A 165 -9.67 -4.01 -13.68
CA ASN A 165 -8.72 -5.04 -14.09
C ASN A 165 -7.43 -4.45 -14.69
N ALA A 166 -7.54 -3.38 -15.48
CA ALA A 166 -6.37 -2.69 -16.03
C ALA A 166 -5.52 -2.04 -14.91
N LEU A 167 -6.16 -1.42 -13.92
CA LEU A 167 -5.49 -0.83 -12.75
C LEU A 167 -4.78 -1.91 -11.92
N LEU A 168 -5.49 -2.99 -11.54
CA LEU A 168 -4.93 -4.14 -10.84
C LEU A 168 -3.68 -4.66 -11.56
N TRP A 169 -3.76 -4.85 -12.87
CA TRP A 169 -2.63 -5.34 -13.66
C TRP A 169 -1.46 -4.35 -13.72
N SER A 170 -1.74 -3.05 -13.87
CA SER A 170 -0.72 -2.00 -13.91
C SER A 170 0.04 -1.83 -12.59
N ASP A 171 -0.64 -2.09 -11.47
CA ASP A 171 -0.05 -2.07 -10.12
C ASP A 171 0.57 -3.42 -9.71
N GLY A 172 0.59 -4.40 -10.64
CA GLY A 172 1.22 -5.71 -10.43
C GLY A 172 0.40 -6.71 -9.62
N ILE A 173 -0.88 -6.42 -9.36
CA ILE A 173 -1.81 -7.29 -8.65
C ILE A 173 -2.42 -8.27 -9.65
N ARG A 174 -1.86 -9.48 -9.70
CA ARG A 174 -2.22 -10.51 -10.69
C ARG A 174 -3.08 -11.63 -10.11
N ASP A 175 -3.14 -11.72 -8.79
CA ASP A 175 -3.87 -12.73 -8.04
C ASP A 175 -5.37 -12.43 -7.90
N LEU A 176 -5.83 -11.28 -8.42
CA LEU A 176 -7.22 -10.84 -8.35
C LEU A 176 -7.69 -10.28 -9.71
N SER A 177 -8.88 -10.67 -10.15
CA SER A 177 -9.51 -10.14 -11.37
C SER A 177 -11.03 -10.12 -11.25
N VAL A 178 -11.69 -9.13 -11.83
CA VAL A 178 -13.15 -9.02 -11.87
C VAL A 178 -13.68 -9.62 -13.15
N LEU A 179 -14.52 -10.64 -13.01
CA LEU A 179 -15.12 -11.35 -14.13
C LEU A 179 -16.46 -10.74 -14.53
N ASP A 180 -17.25 -10.31 -13.54
CA ASP A 180 -18.54 -9.67 -13.75
C ASP A 180 -18.72 -8.51 -12.77
N GLY A 181 -19.22 -7.39 -13.29
CA GLY A 181 -19.52 -6.16 -12.53
C GLY A 181 -21.02 -5.97 -12.25
N GLY A 182 -21.90 -6.77 -12.86
CA GLY A 182 -23.34 -6.64 -12.67
C GLY A 182 -23.90 -5.32 -13.20
N ARG A 183 -24.44 -4.49 -12.31
CA ARG A 183 -24.98 -3.15 -12.61
C ARG A 183 -24.40 -2.11 -11.67
N VAL A 184 -24.37 -0.86 -12.11
CA VAL A 184 -24.09 0.29 -11.24
C VAL A 184 -25.35 0.62 -10.45
N GLY A 185 -25.24 0.63 -9.13
CA GLY A 185 -26.32 1.06 -8.25
C GLY A 185 -26.06 2.46 -7.69
N PRO A 186 -27.00 3.41 -7.82
CA PRO A 186 -26.97 4.61 -7.00
C PRO A 186 -27.38 4.22 -5.58
N ASP A 187 -26.63 4.69 -4.59
CA ASP A 187 -27.11 4.73 -3.22
C ASP A 187 -27.25 6.20 -2.83
N LEU A 188 -28.40 6.57 -2.25
CA LEU A 188 -28.65 7.94 -1.80
C LEU A 188 -27.77 8.30 -0.61
N GLU A 189 -27.29 7.30 0.14
CA GLU A 189 -26.53 7.47 1.39
C GLU A 189 -25.07 7.02 1.28
N HIS A 190 -24.70 6.30 0.22
CA HIS A 190 -23.38 5.67 0.09
C HIS A 190 -22.74 5.97 -1.28
N PRO A 191 -21.40 5.87 -1.40
CA PRO A 191 -20.74 5.83 -2.71
C PRO A 191 -21.47 4.92 -3.69
N ALA A 192 -21.43 5.28 -4.96
CA ALA A 192 -21.89 4.37 -6.00
C ALA A 192 -21.10 3.05 -5.92
N TRP A 193 -21.83 1.96 -6.16
CA TRP A 193 -21.33 0.60 -6.06
C TRP A 193 -21.65 -0.13 -7.37
N ILE A 194 -20.90 -1.21 -7.63
CA ILE A 194 -21.23 -2.16 -8.70
C ILE A 194 -21.60 -3.50 -8.10
N GLY A 195 -22.58 -4.19 -8.69
CA GLY A 195 -23.11 -5.42 -8.11
C GLY A 195 -24.28 -6.04 -8.87
N PRO A 196 -24.49 -7.37 -8.80
CA PRO A 196 -23.61 -8.34 -8.15
C PRO A 196 -22.27 -8.46 -8.86
N VAL A 197 -21.20 -8.71 -8.11
CA VAL A 197 -19.84 -8.87 -8.64
C VAL A 197 -19.32 -10.29 -8.45
N LEU A 198 -18.53 -10.73 -9.42
CA LEU A 198 -17.76 -11.96 -9.34
C LEU A 198 -16.28 -11.64 -9.53
N LEU A 199 -15.48 -11.87 -8.50
CA LEU A 199 -14.03 -11.78 -8.58
C LEU A 199 -13.43 -13.18 -8.59
N ARG A 200 -12.39 -13.36 -9.38
CA ARG A 200 -11.56 -14.56 -9.45
C ARG A 200 -10.25 -14.30 -8.73
N ARG A 201 -9.88 -15.23 -7.84
CA ARG A 201 -8.57 -15.28 -7.21
C ARG A 201 -7.70 -16.34 -7.89
N VAL A 202 -6.47 -15.99 -8.22
CA VAL A 202 -5.47 -16.94 -8.74
C VAL A 202 -4.26 -17.00 -7.83
N ASP A 203 -3.62 -18.16 -7.74
CA ASP A 203 -2.39 -18.32 -6.97
C ASP A 203 -1.16 -17.80 -7.74
N GLY A 204 0.03 -17.93 -7.15
CA GLY A 204 1.29 -17.53 -7.76
C GLY A 204 1.65 -18.29 -9.05
N ASP A 205 1.03 -19.45 -9.28
CA ASP A 205 1.19 -20.28 -10.49
C ASP A 205 0.11 -19.98 -11.54
N GLY A 206 -0.80 -19.04 -11.26
CA GLY A 206 -1.92 -18.68 -12.13
C GLY A 206 -3.08 -19.67 -12.12
N ARG A 207 -3.11 -20.61 -11.17
CA ARG A 207 -4.23 -21.55 -11.00
C ARG A 207 -5.35 -20.87 -10.24
N LEU A 208 -6.59 -21.34 -10.45
CA LEU A 208 -7.75 -20.85 -9.71
C LEU A 208 -7.60 -21.20 -8.22
N ALA A 209 -7.40 -20.19 -7.38
CA ALA A 209 -7.33 -20.34 -5.94
C ALA A 209 -8.72 -20.20 -5.28
N GLY A 210 -9.64 -19.50 -5.94
CA GLY A 210 -11.00 -19.34 -5.46
C GLY A 210 -11.78 -18.25 -6.20
N SER A 211 -13.01 -18.02 -5.76
CA SER A 211 -13.85 -16.92 -6.22
C SER A 211 -14.44 -16.16 -5.05
N LEU A 212 -14.73 -14.88 -5.29
CA LEU A 212 -15.45 -14.02 -4.37
C LEU A 212 -16.71 -13.56 -5.09
N VAL A 213 -17.86 -13.80 -4.48
CA VAL A 213 -19.16 -13.35 -4.98
C VAL A 213 -19.69 -12.34 -3.99
N ALA A 214 -20.12 -11.17 -4.45
CA ALA A 214 -20.69 -10.13 -3.60
C ALA A 214 -21.87 -9.45 -4.28
N ASP A 215 -22.86 -9.03 -3.48
CA ASP A 215 -24.02 -8.29 -3.94
C ASP A 215 -23.63 -6.86 -4.30
N ARG A 216 -22.65 -6.28 -3.59
CA ARG A 216 -22.12 -4.94 -3.83
C ARG A 216 -20.60 -4.90 -3.67
N MET A 217 -19.97 -4.10 -4.51
CA MET A 217 -18.56 -3.75 -4.42
C MET A 217 -18.38 -2.25 -4.57
N ARG A 218 -17.53 -1.70 -3.69
CA ARG A 218 -17.08 -0.31 -3.73
C ARG A 218 -15.60 -0.23 -3.40
N LEU A 219 -15.01 0.93 -3.63
CA LEU A 219 -13.62 1.20 -3.33
C LEU A 219 -13.51 2.24 -2.21
N GLU A 220 -12.53 2.04 -1.34
CA GLU A 220 -12.07 3.05 -0.40
C GLU A 220 -10.59 3.29 -0.68
N CYS A 221 -10.15 4.54 -0.63
CA CYS A 221 -8.72 4.84 -0.73
C CYS A 221 -8.21 5.52 0.53
N SER A 222 -6.92 5.36 0.79
CA SER A 222 -6.16 6.27 1.63
C SER A 222 -4.99 6.84 0.84
N ARG A 223 -5.05 8.14 0.55
CA ARG A 223 -3.97 8.90 -0.11
C ARG A 223 -2.75 8.99 0.79
N ALA A 224 -2.97 9.30 2.07
CA ALA A 224 -1.91 9.36 3.07
C ALA A 224 -1.14 8.03 3.15
N ALA A 225 -1.89 6.93 3.15
CA ALA A 225 -1.31 5.61 3.25
C ALA A 225 -0.81 5.08 1.89
N ARG A 226 -1.25 5.61 0.75
CA ARG A 226 -1.03 4.98 -0.57
C ARG A 226 -1.59 3.56 -0.64
N THR A 227 -2.89 3.45 -0.36
CA THR A 227 -3.64 2.18 -0.40
C THR A 227 -5.00 2.37 -1.03
N VAL A 228 -5.49 1.31 -1.68
CA VAL A 228 -6.89 1.16 -2.05
C VAL A 228 -7.41 -0.11 -1.38
N THR A 229 -8.63 -0.09 -0.90
CA THR A 229 -9.32 -1.24 -0.31
C THR A 229 -10.54 -1.54 -1.14
N ILE A 230 -10.62 -2.78 -1.64
CA ILE A 230 -11.84 -3.29 -2.26
C ILE A 230 -12.74 -3.78 -1.14
N VAL A 231 -13.95 -3.22 -1.06
CA VAL A 231 -14.95 -3.60 -0.06
C VAL A 231 -16.07 -4.37 -0.76
N LEU A 232 -16.27 -5.61 -0.32
CA LEU A 232 -17.28 -6.54 -0.84
C LEU A 232 -18.34 -6.77 0.24
N GLU A 233 -19.59 -6.47 -0.07
CA GLU A 233 -20.72 -6.53 0.86
C GLU A 233 -21.76 -7.54 0.38
N GLY A 234 -22.31 -8.32 1.32
CA GLY A 234 -23.35 -9.33 1.06
C GLY A 234 -22.88 -10.43 0.10
N GLY A 235 -22.22 -11.48 0.59
CA GLY A 235 -21.67 -12.48 -0.31
C GLY A 235 -20.80 -13.52 0.38
N TYR A 236 -20.00 -14.23 -0.41
CA TYR A 236 -19.17 -15.33 0.08
C TYR A 236 -17.85 -15.49 -0.68
N GLU A 237 -16.90 -16.09 0.01
CA GLU A 237 -15.65 -16.61 -0.55
C GLU A 237 -15.79 -18.11 -0.78
N GLN A 238 -15.45 -18.56 -1.99
CA GLN A 238 -15.41 -19.97 -2.34
C GLN A 238 -13.97 -20.41 -2.59
N VAL A 239 -13.49 -21.36 -1.78
CA VAL A 239 -12.14 -21.95 -1.86
C VAL A 239 -12.28 -23.46 -1.77
N ASP A 240 -11.70 -24.19 -2.74
CA ASP A 240 -11.75 -25.65 -2.80
C ASP A 240 -13.17 -26.25 -2.67
N GLY A 241 -14.17 -25.56 -3.22
CA GLY A 241 -15.58 -25.94 -3.14
C GLY A 241 -16.26 -25.61 -1.82
N ALA A 242 -15.53 -25.23 -0.78
CA ALA A 242 -16.08 -24.74 0.46
C ALA A 242 -16.50 -23.27 0.32
N ARG A 243 -17.72 -22.95 0.78
CA ARG A 243 -18.28 -21.60 0.78
C ARG A 243 -18.25 -21.02 2.19
N THR A 244 -17.67 -19.83 2.32
CA THR A 244 -17.58 -19.07 3.57
C THR A 244 -18.25 -17.71 3.36
N GLU A 245 -19.36 -17.45 4.06
CA GLU A 245 -20.05 -16.16 4.00
C GLU A 245 -19.16 -15.03 4.53
N PHE A 246 -19.31 -13.83 3.97
CA PHE A 246 -18.67 -12.63 4.49
C PHE A 246 -19.28 -12.26 5.85
N GLU A 247 -18.47 -11.62 6.69
CA GLU A 247 -18.95 -10.99 7.92
C GLU A 247 -19.92 -9.83 7.61
N PRO A 248 -20.74 -9.38 8.59
CA PRO A 248 -21.67 -8.25 8.39
C PRO A 248 -20.98 -6.96 7.92
N ILE A 249 -19.71 -6.76 8.28
CA ILE A 249 -18.89 -5.61 7.86
C ILE A 249 -18.34 -5.74 6.42
N GLY A 250 -18.63 -6.86 5.74
CA GLY A 250 -18.13 -7.20 4.42
C GLY A 250 -16.71 -7.78 4.43
N ARG A 251 -16.27 -8.25 3.27
CA ARG A 251 -14.89 -8.68 3.02
C ARG A 251 -14.09 -7.50 2.47
N ARG A 252 -12.98 -7.17 3.14
CA ARG A 252 -12.10 -6.05 2.79
C ARG A 252 -10.77 -6.58 2.27
N ILE A 253 -10.39 -6.19 1.07
CA ILE A 253 -9.13 -6.60 0.43
C ILE A 253 -8.25 -5.35 0.30
N LEU A 254 -7.21 -5.27 1.12
CA LEU A 254 -6.26 -4.17 1.08
C LEU A 254 -5.27 -4.37 -0.07
N LEU A 255 -5.14 -3.35 -0.92
CA LEU A 255 -4.13 -3.25 -1.96
C LEU A 255 -3.03 -2.29 -1.47
N PRO A 256 -1.90 -2.82 -0.98
CA PRO A 256 -0.81 -1.98 -0.49
C PRO A 256 0.01 -1.40 -1.65
N LEU A 257 0.60 -0.21 -1.42
CA LEU A 257 1.59 0.41 -2.30
C LEU A 257 1.07 0.82 -3.70
N VAL A 258 -0.25 0.87 -3.86
CA VAL A 258 -0.91 1.39 -5.07
C VAL A 258 -0.94 2.92 -5.04
N ASP A 259 -1.11 3.54 -6.21
CA ASP A 259 -1.29 4.99 -6.34
C ASP A 259 -2.79 5.36 -6.31
N PRO A 260 -3.32 5.90 -5.20
CA PRO A 260 -4.75 6.17 -5.07
C PRO A 260 -5.29 7.16 -6.10
N ASP A 261 -4.47 8.11 -6.55
CA ASP A 261 -4.93 9.15 -7.47
C ASP A 261 -5.26 8.54 -8.85
N ARG A 262 -4.49 7.55 -9.30
CA ARG A 262 -4.80 6.80 -10.54
C ARG A 262 -6.10 6.01 -10.44
N TRP A 263 -6.39 5.45 -9.27
CA TRP A 263 -7.62 4.70 -9.04
C TRP A 263 -8.84 5.63 -9.01
N LEU A 264 -8.72 6.78 -8.33
CA LEU A 264 -9.75 7.82 -8.31
C LEU A 264 -10.06 8.36 -9.71
N GLU A 265 -9.04 8.56 -10.55
CA GLU A 265 -9.25 8.96 -11.96
C GLU A 265 -9.85 7.83 -12.81
N GLY A 266 -9.41 6.60 -12.62
CA GLY A 266 -9.84 5.47 -13.45
C GLY A 266 -11.27 5.00 -13.16
N CYS A 267 -11.65 4.97 -11.88
CA CYS A 267 -12.93 4.45 -11.40
C CYS A 267 -13.60 5.39 -10.37
N PRO A 268 -13.84 6.68 -10.71
CA PRO A 268 -14.37 7.66 -9.75
C PRO A 268 -15.70 7.21 -9.14
N ASP A 269 -16.56 6.59 -9.95
CA ASP A 269 -17.89 6.11 -9.57
C ASP A 269 -17.87 5.10 -8.41
N LEU A 270 -16.74 4.47 -8.11
CA LEU A 270 -16.65 3.48 -7.02
C LEU A 270 -16.18 4.07 -5.68
N PHE A 271 -15.80 5.34 -5.66
CA PHE A 271 -15.32 6.05 -4.47
C PHE A 271 -16.39 6.99 -3.91
N ALA A 272 -16.30 7.27 -2.61
CA ALA A 272 -17.16 8.26 -1.98
C ALA A 272 -16.84 9.67 -2.48
N ALA A 273 -17.86 10.53 -2.55
CA ALA A 273 -17.72 11.88 -3.10
C ALA A 273 -16.70 12.73 -2.32
N ASP A 274 -16.55 12.48 -1.01
CA ASP A 274 -15.56 13.14 -0.17
C ASP A 274 -14.12 12.69 -0.47
N GLN A 275 -13.92 11.45 -0.91
CA GLN A 275 -12.64 10.93 -1.38
C GLN A 275 -12.24 11.49 -2.76
N GLN A 276 -13.23 11.84 -3.59
CA GLN A 276 -13.00 12.44 -4.91
C GLN A 276 -12.55 13.91 -4.83
N LEU A 277 -12.71 14.58 -3.68
CA LEU A 277 -12.34 15.99 -3.53
C LEU A 277 -10.85 16.21 -3.87
N SER A 278 -10.64 16.99 -4.93
CA SER A 278 -9.33 17.26 -5.52
C SER A 278 -8.52 18.30 -4.73
N ARG A 279 -9.18 19.17 -3.95
CA ARG A 279 -8.51 20.23 -3.18
C ARG A 279 -8.27 19.79 -1.72
N ARG A 280 -7.04 19.33 -1.48
CA ARG A 280 -6.54 18.84 -0.17
C ARG A 280 -6.24 19.97 0.83
N ASP A 281 -6.00 21.18 0.32
CA ASP A 281 -5.51 22.34 1.06
C ASP A 281 -6.29 23.59 0.65
N ASP A 282 -6.84 24.31 1.61
CA ASP A 282 -7.51 25.60 1.37
C ASP A 282 -6.51 26.77 1.25
N GLY A 283 -5.25 26.57 1.66
CA GLY A 283 -4.20 27.59 1.63
C GLY A 283 -4.37 28.68 2.69
N LEU A 284 -5.31 28.53 3.63
CA LEU A 284 -5.56 29.47 4.72
C LEU A 284 -4.62 29.25 5.91
N TRP A 285 -3.90 28.13 5.93
CA TRP A 285 -3.05 27.73 7.04
C TRP A 285 -1.60 27.55 6.61
N ASP A 286 -0.66 28.07 7.42
CA ASP A 286 0.77 27.76 7.30
C ASP A 286 1.06 26.36 7.85
N LYS A 287 1.14 25.37 6.94
CA LYS A 287 1.36 23.95 7.28
C LYS A 287 2.61 23.71 8.13
N PRO A 288 3.81 24.23 7.77
CA PRO A 288 4.99 24.15 8.63
C PRO A 288 4.75 24.64 10.06
N ARG A 289 4.09 25.80 10.21
CA ARG A 289 3.79 26.38 11.52
C ARG A 289 2.80 25.52 12.32
N VAL A 290 1.72 25.06 11.69
CA VAL A 290 0.74 24.16 12.33
C VAL A 290 1.40 22.85 12.76
N ARG A 291 2.23 22.25 11.91
CA ARG A 291 2.99 21.03 12.25
C ARG A 291 3.92 21.24 13.44
N ALA A 292 4.66 22.35 13.46
CA ALA A 292 5.57 22.67 14.56
C ALA A 292 4.82 22.90 15.88
N ALA A 293 3.69 23.62 15.84
CA ALA A 293 2.84 23.86 17.00
C ALA A 293 2.24 22.55 17.55
N LEU A 294 1.69 21.70 16.68
CA LEU A 294 1.19 20.38 17.05
C LEU A 294 2.29 19.51 17.68
N ASN A 295 3.47 19.44 17.07
CA ASN A 295 4.57 18.62 17.60
C ASN A 295 5.06 19.09 18.97
N ARG A 296 5.04 20.40 19.24
CA ARG A 296 5.35 20.93 20.56
C ARG A 296 4.31 20.45 21.60
N LEU A 297 3.02 20.62 21.31
CA LEU A 297 1.94 20.24 22.23
C LEU A 297 1.84 18.73 22.43
N LEU A 298 2.03 17.93 21.38
CA LEU A 298 2.02 16.47 21.50
C LEU A 298 3.19 15.93 22.33
N ALA A 299 4.32 16.65 22.37
CA ALA A 299 5.47 16.28 23.18
C ALA A 299 5.27 16.56 24.68
N GLU A 300 4.29 17.37 25.07
CA GLU A 300 3.97 17.64 26.48
C GLU A 300 3.33 16.41 27.17
N ASP A 301 2.69 15.52 26.40
CA ASP A 301 2.07 14.28 26.87
C ASP A 301 3.04 13.07 26.89
N ALA A 302 4.35 13.29 27.08
CA ALA A 302 5.39 12.28 26.87
C ALA A 302 5.55 11.22 27.98
N ALA A 303 4.65 11.15 28.98
CA ALA A 303 4.81 10.29 30.16
C ALA A 303 5.02 8.80 29.82
N HIS A 304 4.35 8.31 28.77
CA HIS A 304 4.42 6.91 28.31
C HIS A 304 4.89 6.78 26.86
N GLY A 305 5.53 7.82 26.33
CA GLY A 305 5.71 8.01 24.89
C GLY A 305 4.80 9.13 24.40
N TYR A 306 5.02 9.58 23.17
CA TYR A 306 4.30 10.71 22.60
C TYR A 306 4.06 10.48 21.11
N TRP A 307 3.13 11.25 20.56
CA TRP A 307 2.88 11.27 19.13
C TRP A 307 3.62 12.43 18.46
N GLN A 308 4.05 12.24 17.23
CA GLN A 308 4.67 13.28 16.43
C GLN A 308 4.03 13.29 15.04
N VAL A 309 3.58 14.46 14.60
CA VAL A 309 3.19 14.73 13.22
C VAL A 309 4.44 14.79 12.35
N LYS A 310 4.61 13.78 11.52
CA LYS A 310 5.68 13.71 10.54
C LYS A 310 5.37 14.60 9.34
N ASP A 311 4.15 14.49 8.82
CA ASP A 311 3.72 15.17 7.60
C ASP A 311 2.22 15.51 7.62
N ILE A 312 1.87 16.58 6.90
CA ILE A 312 0.49 17.07 6.68
C ILE A 312 0.39 17.44 5.20
N GLY A 313 -0.39 16.70 4.42
CA GLY A 313 -0.56 17.02 3.00
C GLY A 313 -1.31 18.33 2.77
N GLY A 314 -2.36 18.59 3.55
CA GLY A 314 -3.18 19.79 3.43
C GLY A 314 -3.98 20.12 4.69
N ILE A 315 -4.53 21.32 4.77
CA ILE A 315 -5.46 21.71 5.83
C ILE A 315 -6.69 22.32 5.16
N ARG A 316 -7.89 21.91 5.60
CA ARG A 316 -9.16 22.46 5.09
C ARG A 316 -10.08 22.77 6.27
N GLY A 317 -10.29 24.05 6.52
CA GLY A 317 -11.04 24.53 7.68
C GLY A 317 -10.44 24.00 8.99
N ALA A 318 -11.17 23.14 9.68
CA ALA A 318 -10.75 22.52 10.96
C ALA A 318 -10.09 21.14 10.79
N GLU A 319 -10.00 20.62 9.57
CA GLU A 319 -9.54 19.27 9.29
C GLU A 319 -8.14 19.26 8.70
N LEU A 320 -7.28 18.40 9.23
CA LEU A 320 -5.97 18.12 8.65
C LEU A 320 -6.11 16.95 7.69
N ARG A 321 -5.55 17.08 6.49
CA ARG A 321 -5.65 16.09 5.41
C ARG A 321 -4.30 15.44 5.12
N ASP A 322 -4.35 14.16 4.74
CA ASP A 322 -3.19 13.33 4.44
C ASP A 322 -2.10 13.37 5.54
N VAL A 323 -2.47 13.02 6.77
CA VAL A 323 -1.61 13.15 7.96
C VAL A 323 -0.83 11.87 8.22
N GLN A 324 0.46 12.04 8.57
CA GLN A 324 1.32 10.96 9.06
C GLN A 324 1.72 11.22 10.51
N LEU A 325 1.40 10.27 11.40
CA LEU A 325 1.72 10.32 12.83
C LEU A 325 2.69 9.20 13.23
N LEU A 326 3.76 9.55 13.93
CA LEU A 326 4.68 8.60 14.56
C LEU A 326 4.31 8.46 16.04
N ALA A 327 4.12 7.24 16.52
CA ALA A 327 4.13 7.00 17.96
C ALA A 327 5.57 6.65 18.38
N LEU A 328 6.10 7.45 19.29
CA LEU A 328 7.44 7.32 19.83
C LEU A 328 7.35 6.84 21.27
N ASP A 329 8.23 5.93 21.67
CA ASP A 329 8.40 5.59 23.08
C ASP A 329 9.09 6.72 23.86
N ARG A 330 9.25 6.57 25.17
CA ARG A 330 9.92 7.56 26.02
C ARG A 330 11.39 7.81 25.61
N ALA A 331 12.03 6.86 24.93
CA ALA A 331 13.40 7.00 24.42
C ALA A 331 13.44 7.60 22.99
N GLY A 332 12.29 8.01 22.44
CA GLY A 332 12.19 8.55 21.09
C GLY A 332 12.25 7.50 19.98
N ARG A 333 12.11 6.20 20.30
CA ARG A 333 12.11 5.12 19.31
C ARG A 333 10.72 4.94 18.73
N MET A 334 10.65 4.76 17.42
CA MET A 334 9.40 4.54 16.70
C MET A 334 8.78 3.19 17.07
N GLN A 335 7.55 3.21 17.61
CA GLN A 335 6.76 2.01 17.89
C GLN A 335 5.76 1.69 16.76
N ARG A 336 5.10 2.71 16.21
CA ARG A 336 4.13 2.58 15.12
C ARG A 336 4.06 3.87 14.30
N LEU A 337 3.63 3.72 13.06
CA LEU A 337 3.38 4.82 12.13
C LEU A 337 1.91 4.74 11.69
N ALA A 338 1.13 5.78 11.96
CA ALA A 338 -0.25 5.89 11.52
C ALA A 338 -0.35 6.87 10.34
N PHE A 339 -1.19 6.51 9.38
CA PHE A 339 -1.54 7.32 8.22
C PHE A 339 -3.05 7.55 8.29
N CYS A 340 -3.53 8.75 8.03
CA CYS A 340 -4.96 9.00 7.89
C CYS A 340 -5.25 10.10 6.87
N ASP A 341 -6.33 9.93 6.13
CA ASP A 341 -6.74 10.93 5.15
C ASP A 341 -7.36 12.16 5.83
N THR A 342 -8.00 11.96 6.97
CA THR A 342 -8.58 13.06 7.77
C THR A 342 -8.22 12.92 9.23
N LEU A 343 -7.72 14.00 9.83
CA LEU A 343 -7.51 14.14 11.26
C LEU A 343 -8.25 15.38 11.75
N THR A 344 -9.08 15.19 12.78
CA THR A 344 -9.76 16.27 13.49
C THR A 344 -9.34 16.27 14.94
N LEU A 345 -9.14 17.47 15.50
CA LEU A 345 -8.85 17.64 16.91
C LEU A 345 -10.08 18.18 17.63
N ARG A 346 -10.36 17.66 18.83
CA ARG A 346 -11.50 18.08 19.65
C ARG A 346 -11.10 18.16 21.11
N ALA A 347 -11.61 19.16 21.82
CA ALA A 347 -11.59 19.14 23.28
C ALA A 347 -12.49 18.00 23.78
N SER A 348 -12.03 17.29 24.79
CA SER A 348 -12.78 16.25 25.50
C SER A 348 -12.74 16.53 27.00
N ALA A 349 -13.62 15.87 27.77
CA ALA A 349 -13.62 16.01 29.23
C ALA A 349 -12.28 15.55 29.86
N SER A 350 -11.53 14.69 29.17
CA SER A 350 -10.29 14.09 29.65
C SER A 350 -9.06 14.62 28.89
N GLY A 351 -9.09 15.83 28.33
CA GLY A 351 -7.97 16.39 27.56
C GLY A 351 -8.31 16.57 26.09
N VAL A 352 -7.38 16.27 25.19
CA VAL A 352 -7.58 16.46 23.73
C VAL A 352 -7.73 15.12 23.02
N GLU A 353 -8.71 15.03 22.12
CA GLU A 353 -8.96 13.86 21.28
C GLU A 353 -8.52 14.15 19.84
N LEU A 354 -7.72 13.25 19.27
CA LEU A 354 -7.41 13.19 17.85
C LEU A 354 -8.27 12.08 17.24
N ALA A 355 -9.21 12.46 16.40
CA ALA A 355 -10.06 11.54 15.64
C ALA A 355 -9.51 11.40 14.21
N LEU A 356 -8.98 10.23 13.91
CA LEU A 356 -8.40 9.85 12.63
C LEU A 356 -9.40 9.02 11.83
N ARG A 357 -9.54 9.31 10.54
CA ARG A 357 -10.42 8.61 9.60
C ARG A 357 -9.67 8.16 8.35
N ASP A 358 -10.14 7.05 7.79
CA ASP A 358 -9.76 6.51 6.49
C ASP A 358 -8.24 6.38 6.36
N GLY A 359 -7.69 5.49 7.18
CA GLY A 359 -6.26 5.37 7.37
C GLY A 359 -5.79 3.97 7.69
N ALA A 360 -4.50 3.86 7.98
CA ALA A 360 -3.85 2.60 8.29
C ALA A 360 -2.76 2.79 9.35
N VAL A 361 -2.51 1.75 10.14
CA VAL A 361 -1.37 1.67 11.06
C VAL A 361 -0.34 0.70 10.50
N VAL A 362 0.92 1.10 10.52
CA VAL A 362 2.07 0.24 10.31
C VAL A 362 2.68 -0.09 11.68
N ARG A 363 2.70 -1.38 12.00
CA ARG A 363 3.30 -1.93 13.21
C ARG A 363 4.08 -3.19 12.85
N ASP A 364 5.31 -3.29 13.32
CA ASP A 364 6.18 -4.45 13.08
C ASP A 364 6.33 -4.79 11.58
N GLY A 365 6.41 -3.75 10.73
CA GLY A 365 6.51 -3.86 9.27
C GLY A 365 5.21 -4.28 8.58
N ARG A 366 4.13 -4.56 9.32
CA ARG A 366 2.82 -4.92 8.77
C ARG A 366 1.91 -3.71 8.76
N LYS A 367 1.21 -3.52 7.64
CA LYS A 367 0.25 -2.45 7.45
C LYS A 367 -1.17 -3.00 7.56
N ALA A 368 -1.97 -2.42 8.44
CA ALA A 368 -3.38 -2.77 8.61
C ALA A 368 -4.23 -1.50 8.52
N PRO A 369 -5.40 -1.54 7.85
CA PRO A 369 -6.33 -0.42 7.85
C PRO A 369 -6.88 -0.21 9.27
N PHE A 370 -7.40 0.98 9.55
CA PHE A 370 -8.13 1.20 10.80
C PHE A 370 -9.37 0.30 10.87
N PRO A 371 -9.68 -0.26 12.04
CA PRO A 371 -10.96 -0.95 12.24
C PRO A 371 -12.09 0.06 11.96
N GLU A 372 -13.08 -0.36 11.15
CA GLU A 372 -14.20 0.50 10.76
C GLU A 372 -13.79 1.83 10.09
N GLY A 373 -12.56 1.91 9.55
CA GLY A 373 -12.02 3.12 8.96
C GLY A 373 -11.72 4.24 9.97
N ARG A 374 -11.74 3.99 11.29
CA ARG A 374 -11.58 5.04 12.31
C ARG A 374 -10.59 4.63 13.39
N MET A 375 -9.80 5.60 13.84
CA MET A 375 -8.91 5.44 15.00
C MET A 375 -8.99 6.69 15.87
N ARG A 376 -9.03 6.48 17.19
CA ARG A 376 -9.03 7.56 18.17
C ARG A 376 -7.76 7.52 19.01
N ILE A 377 -7.14 8.68 19.20
CA ILE A 377 -6.03 8.88 20.13
C ILE A 377 -6.48 9.92 21.16
N VAL A 378 -6.44 9.55 22.45
CA VAL A 378 -6.77 10.45 23.56
C VAL A 378 -5.47 10.89 24.22
N LEU A 379 -5.32 12.19 24.42
CA LEU A 379 -4.17 12.82 25.09
C LEU A 379 -4.62 13.32 26.46
N PRO A 380 -4.44 12.49 27.53
CA PRO A 380 -5.04 12.77 28.83
C PRO A 380 -4.49 14.03 29.53
N HIS A 381 -3.24 14.41 29.25
CA HIS A 381 -2.59 15.55 29.88
C HIS A 381 -2.57 16.80 28.99
N ALA A 382 -3.09 16.72 27.76
CA ALA A 382 -3.13 17.86 26.85
C ALA A 382 -4.19 18.88 27.28
N SER A 383 -3.79 20.15 27.42
CA SER A 383 -4.69 21.24 27.74
C SER A 383 -5.39 21.78 26.49
N ALA A 384 -6.72 21.70 26.45
CA ALA A 384 -7.50 22.31 25.36
C ALA A 384 -7.27 23.83 25.22
N ALA A 385 -6.97 24.52 26.34
CA ALA A 385 -6.67 25.94 26.33
C ALA A 385 -5.34 26.25 25.63
N GLU A 386 -4.33 25.38 25.78
CA GLU A 386 -3.03 25.55 25.12
C GLU A 386 -3.13 25.26 23.62
N PHE A 387 -3.94 24.26 23.22
CA PHE A 387 -4.26 24.01 21.81
C PHE A 387 -4.97 25.20 21.16
N ALA A 388 -5.92 25.82 21.88
CA ALA A 388 -6.58 27.04 21.42
C ALA A 388 -5.62 28.23 21.31
N ALA A 389 -4.78 28.45 22.33
CA ALA A 389 -3.78 29.52 22.35
C ALA A 389 -2.72 29.35 21.24
N ALA A 390 -2.41 28.11 20.85
CA ALA A 390 -1.50 27.81 19.75
C ALA A 390 -2.11 28.06 18.36
N ARG A 391 -3.41 28.39 18.29
CA ARG A 391 -4.17 28.66 17.05
C ARG A 391 -4.04 27.54 16.03
N ILE A 392 -4.44 26.33 16.42
CA ILE A 392 -4.39 25.13 15.58
C ILE A 392 -5.78 24.86 14.96
N PRO A 393 -5.86 24.28 13.75
CA PRO A 393 -7.14 23.88 13.16
C PRO A 393 -8.00 23.05 14.12
N GLY A 394 -9.29 23.39 14.20
CA GLY A 394 -10.25 22.77 15.13
C GLY A 394 -10.40 23.49 16.47
N PHE A 395 -9.45 24.35 16.86
CA PHE A 395 -9.54 25.19 18.06
C PHE A 395 -9.52 26.70 17.78
N ALA A 396 -9.12 27.11 16.58
CA ALA A 396 -9.10 28.51 16.16
C ALA A 396 -9.53 28.67 14.70
N GLU A 397 -10.00 29.86 14.36
CA GLU A 397 -10.20 30.28 12.98
C GLU A 397 -8.85 30.56 12.30
N PRO A 398 -8.75 30.31 10.98
CA PRO A 398 -7.52 30.54 10.23
C PRO A 398 -7.04 31.99 10.36
N ASP A 399 -5.73 32.16 10.52
CA ASP A 399 -5.10 33.44 10.28
C ASP A 399 -5.18 33.71 8.77
N LEU A 400 -6.18 34.49 8.34
CA LEU A 400 -6.27 34.95 6.96
C LEU A 400 -4.95 35.66 6.63
N LEU A 401 -4.07 34.98 5.90
CA LEU A 401 -2.81 35.56 5.47
C LEU A 401 -3.15 36.81 4.65
N PRO A 402 -2.63 38.00 5.02
CA PRO A 402 -2.91 39.23 4.30
C PRO A 402 -2.37 39.08 2.87
N GLY A 403 -3.27 38.78 1.92
CA GLY A 403 -2.96 38.49 0.52
C GLY A 403 -3.84 37.41 -0.11
N VAL A 404 -4.26 36.38 0.63
CA VAL A 404 -5.03 35.25 0.07
C VAL A 404 -6.54 35.56 0.00
N ALA A 405 -7.03 36.45 0.87
CA ALA A 405 -8.44 36.85 0.90
C ALA A 405 -8.92 37.48 -0.42
N ALA A 406 -8.02 38.17 -1.16
CA ALA A 406 -8.36 38.82 -2.42
C ALA A 406 -8.65 37.82 -3.56
N ASP A 407 -7.97 36.67 -3.57
CA ASP A 407 -8.15 35.65 -4.61
C ASP A 407 -9.29 34.66 -4.27
N ALA A 408 -9.54 34.43 -2.97
CA ALA A 408 -10.63 33.55 -2.52
C ALA A 408 -12.02 34.15 -2.77
N GLU A 409 -12.17 35.48 -2.64
CA GLU A 409 -13.42 36.17 -2.93
C GLU A 409 -13.73 36.22 -4.44
N ALA A 410 -12.70 36.18 -5.30
CA ALA A 410 -12.86 36.13 -6.76
C ALA A 410 -13.27 34.74 -7.31
N ALA A 411 -12.96 33.65 -6.58
CA ALA A 411 -13.28 32.28 -7.02
C ALA A 411 -14.68 31.78 -6.59
N ALA A 412 -15.38 32.53 -5.73
CA ALA A 412 -16.62 32.08 -5.10
C ALA A 412 -17.91 32.10 -5.97
N PRO A 413 -18.07 32.88 -7.07
CA PRO A 413 -19.36 32.89 -7.77
C PRO A 413 -19.52 31.92 -8.96
N ALA A 414 -18.50 31.15 -9.38
CA ALA A 414 -18.65 30.30 -10.58
C ALA A 414 -19.39 28.96 -10.34
N ALA A 415 -19.43 28.45 -9.10
CA ALA A 415 -20.05 27.15 -8.80
C ALA A 415 -21.58 27.20 -8.62
N ALA A 416 -22.17 28.39 -8.51
CA ALA A 416 -23.63 28.53 -8.34
C ALA A 416 -24.40 28.44 -9.67
N ASP A 417 -23.76 28.72 -10.81
CA ASP A 417 -24.40 28.78 -12.13
C ASP A 417 -24.41 27.42 -12.86
N GLU A 418 -23.61 26.46 -12.40
CA GLU A 418 -23.53 25.10 -12.97
C GLU A 418 -24.51 24.11 -12.31
N ALA A 419 -25.14 24.48 -11.19
CA ALA A 419 -26.19 23.69 -10.54
C ALA A 419 -27.62 24.05 -11.00
N GLN A 420 -27.77 25.06 -11.86
CA GLN A 420 -29.06 25.49 -12.46
C GLN A 420 -29.20 25.13 -13.95
N ARG A 421 -28.22 24.47 -14.55
CA ARG A 421 -28.31 23.83 -15.88
C ARG A 421 -28.33 22.33 -15.72
#